data_AF-A0AAW0AKK3-F1
#
_entry.id   AF-A0AAW0AKK3-F1
#
_cell.length_a   1.000
_cell.length_b   1.000
_cell.length_c   1.000
_cell.angle_alpha   90.00
_cell.angle_beta   90.00
_cell.angle_gamma   90.00
#
_symmetry.space_group_name_H-M   'P 1'
#
loop_
_entity.id
_entity.type
_entity.pdbx_description
1 polymer ?
#
loop_
_entity_poly.entity_id
_entity_poly.type
_entity_poly.pdbx_seq_one_letter_code
_entity_poly.pdbx_strand_id
1 'polypeptide(L)'
;MSPEDRIKSEMKSLQEQSQYFGINRVYCATEVIDLLKQPLSKSEEKGNLYWYKELLPDGRIQFKAGRTNDVVRRMGQWEKKCYKSDIELLKIIETVHSHRLEQAVHLWFKVAGAWIVPYPCVSCGTRHREKFEFDEEIEVDVTELGGIEKAIQITEILRDMIDA
;
A
#
# COMPACT_ATOMS: atom_id res chain seq x y z
N MET A 1 -15.43 -6.81 18.52
CA MET A 1 -14.18 -6.01 18.54
C MET A 1 -14.39 -4.82 17.62
N SER A 2 -14.12 -3.59 18.07
CA SER A 2 -14.27 -2.42 17.19
C SER A 2 -13.20 -2.45 16.08
N PRO A 3 -13.40 -1.76 14.95
CA PRO A 3 -12.37 -1.62 13.91
C PRO A 3 -11.03 -1.07 14.46
N GLU A 4 -11.10 -0.10 15.39
CA GLU A 4 -9.93 0.45 16.06
C GLU A 4 -9.20 -0.60 16.91
N ASP A 5 -9.93 -1.46 17.62
CA ASP A 5 -9.34 -2.56 18.39
C ASP A 5 -8.71 -3.62 17.48
N ARG A 6 -9.29 -3.86 16.27
CA ARG A 6 -8.70 -4.75 15.27
C ARG A 6 -7.37 -4.21 14.77
N ILE A 7 -7.28 -2.92 14.43
CA ILE A 7 -6.02 -2.30 14.03
C ILE A 7 -5.05 -2.30 15.20
N LYS A 8 -5.45 -1.92 16.42
CA LYS A 8 -4.54 -1.96 17.57
C LYS A 8 -4.03 -3.38 17.82
N SER A 9 -4.88 -4.39 17.69
CA SER A 9 -4.47 -5.79 17.82
C SER A 9 -3.50 -6.20 16.70
N GLU A 10 -3.79 -5.84 15.45
CA GLU A 10 -2.95 -6.19 14.31
C GLU A 10 -1.65 -5.41 14.30
N MET A 11 -1.68 -4.13 14.66
CA MET A 11 -0.52 -3.27 14.86
C MET A 11 0.30 -3.70 16.05
N LYS A 12 -0.32 -4.15 17.15
CA LYS A 12 0.38 -4.73 18.29
C LYS A 12 1.05 -6.03 17.88
N SER A 13 0.37 -6.91 17.14
CA SER A 13 0.95 -8.13 16.59
C SER A 13 2.11 -7.82 15.65
N LEU A 14 1.96 -6.84 14.75
CA LEU A 14 3.01 -6.37 13.86
C LEU A 14 4.14 -5.65 14.62
N GLN A 15 3.85 -4.94 15.71
CA GLN A 15 4.83 -4.29 16.58
C GLN A 15 5.65 -5.34 17.35
N GLU A 16 5.00 -6.37 17.89
CA GLU A 16 5.62 -7.53 18.53
C GLU A 16 6.48 -8.31 17.54
N GLN A 17 6.00 -8.49 16.29
CA GLN A 17 6.82 -9.01 15.19
C GLN A 17 7.97 -8.04 14.85
N SER A 18 7.72 -6.72 14.84
CA SER A 18 8.72 -5.70 14.51
C SER A 18 9.81 -5.49 15.57
N GLN A 19 9.62 -5.96 16.81
CA GLN A 19 10.71 -6.03 17.78
C GLN A 19 11.85 -6.95 17.30
N TYR A 20 11.58 -7.83 16.33
CA TYR A 20 12.60 -8.56 15.57
C TYR A 20 13.14 -7.79 14.34
N PHE A 21 12.45 -6.74 13.87
CA PHE A 21 12.72 -6.05 12.59
C PHE A 21 13.15 -4.56 12.70
N GLY A 22 13.55 -4.08 13.88
CA GLY A 22 14.21 -2.78 14.06
C GLY A 22 13.30 -1.56 14.25
N ILE A 23 13.88 -0.50 14.83
CA ILE A 23 13.20 0.70 15.40
C ILE A 23 12.32 1.48 14.40
N ASN A 24 12.65 1.46 13.10
CA ASN A 24 11.95 2.27 12.08
C ASN A 24 10.48 1.86 11.84
N ARG A 25 10.11 0.61 12.13
CA ARG A 25 8.75 0.10 11.89
C ARG A 25 7.73 0.56 12.94
N VAL A 26 8.17 0.80 14.17
CA VAL A 26 7.30 1.27 15.27
C VAL A 26 6.80 2.69 15.02
N TYR A 27 7.66 3.59 14.53
CA TYR A 27 7.28 4.97 14.21
C TYR A 27 6.22 5.05 13.09
N CYS A 28 6.32 4.19 12.08
CA CYS A 28 5.35 4.17 10.98
C CYS A 28 3.95 3.73 11.47
N ALA A 29 3.88 2.91 12.52
CA ALA A 29 2.60 2.43 13.05
C ALA A 29 1.82 3.54 13.76
N THR A 30 2.52 4.38 14.53
CA THR A 30 1.92 5.56 15.16
C THR A 30 1.44 6.56 14.12
N GLU A 31 2.17 6.74 13.01
CA GLU A 31 1.76 7.64 11.93
C GLU A 31 0.44 7.22 11.27
N VAL A 32 0.18 5.92 11.08
CA VAL A 32 -1.12 5.43 10.58
C VAL A 32 -2.24 5.78 11.55
N ILE A 33 -2.05 5.53 12.85
CA ILE A 33 -3.06 5.83 13.87
C ILE A 33 -3.34 7.33 13.91
N ASP A 34 -2.30 8.16 13.89
CA ASP A 34 -2.43 9.61 13.91
C ASP A 34 -3.12 10.13 12.65
N LEU A 35 -2.82 9.55 11.48
CA LEU A 35 -3.50 9.85 10.23
C LEU A 35 -5.01 9.57 10.32
N LEU A 36 -5.39 8.42 10.88
CA LEU A 36 -6.78 8.01 11.03
C LEU A 36 -7.56 8.86 12.04
N LYS A 37 -6.87 9.47 13.01
CA LYS A 37 -7.47 10.38 13.99
C LYS A 37 -7.65 11.81 13.49
N GLN A 38 -6.97 12.19 12.41
CA GLN A 38 -7.09 13.53 11.87
C GLN A 38 -8.50 13.77 11.33
N PRO A 39 -9.08 14.97 11.54
CA PRO A 39 -10.34 15.34 10.92
C PRO A 39 -10.27 15.17 9.40
N LEU A 40 -11.35 14.65 8.81
CA LEU A 40 -11.46 14.54 7.36
C LEU A 40 -11.42 15.93 6.72
N SER A 41 -10.63 16.06 5.66
CA SER A 41 -10.50 17.32 4.94
C SER A 41 -11.68 17.52 3.97
N LYS A 42 -12.01 18.78 3.65
CA LYS A 42 -12.99 19.08 2.59
C LYS A 42 -12.52 18.65 1.19
N SER A 43 -11.23 18.36 1.06
CA SER A 43 -10.60 17.85 -0.17
C SER A 43 -10.60 16.33 -0.25
N GLU A 44 -11.21 15.61 0.71
CA GLU A 44 -11.43 14.18 0.52
C GLU A 44 -12.42 13.96 -0.62
N GLU A 45 -12.04 13.08 -1.54
CA GLU A 45 -12.80 12.81 -2.75
C GLU A 45 -13.06 11.32 -2.89
N LYS A 46 -14.28 11.01 -3.36
CA LYS A 46 -14.63 9.67 -3.79
C LYS A 46 -13.71 9.24 -4.92
N GLY A 47 -13.23 8.01 -4.85
CA GLY A 47 -12.43 7.42 -5.90
C GLY A 47 -12.20 5.94 -5.67
N ASN A 48 -11.31 5.38 -6.49
CA ASN A 48 -10.87 4.02 -6.37
C ASN A 48 -9.42 4.00 -5.90
N LEU A 49 -9.13 3.23 -4.86
CA LEU A 49 -7.80 2.71 -4.63
C LEU A 49 -7.62 1.47 -5.51
N TYR A 50 -6.49 1.34 -6.19
CA TYR A 50 -6.15 0.17 -6.98
C TYR A 50 -4.78 -0.36 -6.59
N TRP A 51 -4.67 -1.68 -6.72
CA TRP A 51 -3.49 -2.48 -6.44
C TRP A 51 -3.05 -3.17 -7.72
N TYR A 52 -1.78 -3.07 -8.06
CA TYR A 52 -1.19 -3.93 -9.08
C TYR A 52 0.20 -4.41 -8.66
N LYS A 53 0.63 -5.54 -9.22
CA LYS A 53 2.03 -5.96 -9.23
C LYS A 53 2.58 -5.90 -10.64
N GLU A 54 3.87 -5.63 -10.76
CA GLU A 54 4.59 -5.71 -12.03
C GLU A 54 5.78 -6.66 -11.88
N LEU A 55 5.92 -7.55 -12.86
CA LEU A 55 7.13 -8.36 -12.99
C LEU A 55 8.18 -7.57 -13.78
N LEU A 56 9.33 -7.32 -13.16
CA LEU A 56 10.46 -6.66 -13.79
C LEU A 56 11.24 -7.65 -14.68
N PRO A 57 12.00 -7.15 -15.68
CA PRO A 57 12.79 -8.01 -16.58
C PRO A 57 13.85 -8.87 -15.87
N ASP A 58 14.28 -8.48 -14.67
CA ASP A 58 15.24 -9.21 -13.84
C ASP A 58 14.57 -10.22 -12.89
N GLY A 59 13.25 -10.42 -13.00
CA GLY A 59 12.48 -11.37 -12.19
C GLY A 59 11.96 -10.80 -10.87
N ARG A 60 12.33 -9.58 -10.49
CA ARG A 60 11.82 -8.94 -9.27
C ARG A 60 10.37 -8.50 -9.44
N ILE A 61 9.62 -8.49 -8.34
CA ILE A 61 8.23 -8.01 -8.32
C ILE A 61 8.19 -6.64 -7.64
N GLN A 62 7.58 -5.65 -8.30
CA GLN A 62 7.23 -4.39 -7.64
C GLN A 62 5.72 -4.28 -7.45
N PHE A 63 5.33 -3.70 -6.33
CA PHE A 63 3.94 -3.45 -5.98
C PHE A 63 3.61 -1.98 -6.11
N LYS A 64 2.37 -1.70 -6.47
CA LYS A 64 1.84 -0.34 -6.46
C LYS A 64 0.45 -0.29 -5.89
N ALA A 65 0.29 0.63 -4.95
CA ALA A 65 -0.99 1.14 -4.49
C ALA A 65 -1.14 2.58 -4.96
N GLY A 66 -2.23 2.90 -5.64
CA GLY A 66 -2.53 4.28 -6.00
C GLY A 66 -4.02 4.54 -6.06
N ARG A 67 -4.40 5.81 -6.26
CA ARG A 67 -5.81 6.20 -6.43
C ARG A 67 -6.14 6.78 -7.81
N THR A 68 -7.38 6.63 -8.24
CA THR A 68 -7.93 7.19 -9.48
C THR A 68 -9.45 7.09 -9.52
N ASN A 69 -10.11 7.97 -10.27
CA ASN A 69 -11.55 7.86 -10.53
C ASN A 69 -11.87 6.89 -11.68
N ASP A 70 -10.85 6.54 -12.46
CA ASP A 70 -10.96 5.62 -13.59
C ASP A 70 -9.72 4.71 -13.59
N VAL A 71 -9.92 3.47 -13.12
CA VAL A 71 -8.83 2.48 -12.99
C VAL A 71 -8.41 1.99 -14.36
N VAL A 72 -9.35 1.68 -15.24
CA VAL A 72 -9.06 1.15 -16.59
C VAL A 72 -8.17 2.12 -17.37
N ARG A 73 -8.57 3.41 -17.43
CA ARG A 73 -7.76 4.43 -18.08
C ARG A 73 -6.40 4.61 -17.41
N ARG A 74 -6.32 4.49 -16.09
CA ARG A 74 -5.07 4.61 -15.34
C ARG A 74 -4.13 3.44 -15.62
N MET A 75 -4.63 2.21 -15.68
CA MET A 75 -3.83 1.03 -16.04
C MET A 75 -3.26 1.18 -17.45
N GLY A 76 -4.09 1.59 -18.43
CA GLY A 76 -3.60 1.86 -19.79
C GLY A 76 -2.58 3.01 -19.88
N GLN A 77 -2.57 3.96 -18.93
CA GLN A 77 -1.50 4.96 -18.84
C GLN A 77 -0.19 4.36 -18.30
N TRP A 78 -0.29 3.45 -17.32
CA TRP A 78 0.88 2.77 -16.75
C TRP A 78 1.55 1.87 -17.78
N GLU A 79 0.78 1.02 -18.46
CA GLU A 79 1.26 0.14 -19.53
C GLU A 79 1.96 0.93 -20.66
N LYS A 80 1.48 2.14 -20.98
CA LYS A 80 2.06 2.98 -22.03
C LYS A 80 3.32 3.73 -21.60
N LYS A 81 3.37 4.19 -20.34
CA LYS A 81 4.42 5.10 -19.86
C LYS A 81 5.58 4.38 -19.17
N CYS A 82 5.32 3.26 -18.51
CA CYS A 82 6.26 2.66 -17.57
C CYS A 82 6.58 1.21 -17.94
N TYR A 83 7.33 1.00 -19.03
CA TYR A 83 7.78 -0.27 -19.63
C TYR A 83 6.63 -1.23 -19.98
N LYS A 84 6.91 -2.19 -20.88
CA LYS A 84 6.04 -3.37 -21.05
C LYS A 84 6.31 -4.38 -19.93
N SER A 85 6.20 -3.95 -18.68
CA SER A 85 6.13 -4.91 -17.58
C SER A 85 4.79 -5.63 -17.68
N ASP A 86 4.78 -6.91 -17.29
CA ASP A 86 3.52 -7.64 -17.16
C ASP A 86 2.84 -7.12 -15.89
N ILE A 87 1.86 -6.24 -16.09
CA ILE A 87 1.12 -5.61 -15.00
C ILE A 87 -0.12 -6.44 -14.72
N GLU A 88 -0.21 -6.96 -13.50
CA GLU A 88 -1.39 -7.67 -13.02
C GLU A 88 -2.14 -6.78 -12.04
N LEU A 89 -3.36 -6.37 -12.40
CA LEU A 89 -4.27 -5.67 -11.50
C LEU A 89 -4.82 -6.67 -10.48
N LEU A 90 -4.54 -6.41 -9.20
CA LEU A 90 -4.87 -7.32 -8.09
C LEU A 90 -6.21 -6.99 -7.45
N LYS A 91 -6.49 -5.70 -7.21
CA LYS A 91 -7.68 -5.27 -6.48
C LYS A 91 -8.06 -3.84 -6.81
N ILE A 92 -9.38 -3.58 -6.82
CA ILE A 92 -9.96 -2.24 -6.80
C ILE A 92 -10.82 -2.13 -5.53
N ILE A 93 -10.65 -1.03 -4.79
CA ILE A 93 -11.40 -0.71 -3.58
C ILE A 93 -12.00 0.69 -3.76
N GLU A 94 -13.32 0.76 -3.82
CA GLU A 94 -14.05 2.04 -3.79
C GLU A 94 -14.07 2.61 -2.38
N THR A 95 -13.95 3.93 -2.26
CA THR A 95 -14.07 4.67 -1.00
C THR A 95 -14.46 6.11 -1.27
N VAL A 96 -15.12 6.76 -0.31
CA VAL A 96 -15.43 8.18 -0.34
C VAL A 96 -14.24 9.06 0.08
N HIS A 97 -13.18 8.47 0.64
CA HIS A 97 -12.00 9.17 1.15
C HIS A 97 -10.70 8.60 0.54
N SER A 98 -10.66 8.55 -0.79
CA SER A 98 -9.61 7.83 -1.54
C SER A 98 -8.18 8.33 -1.29
N HIS A 99 -8.03 9.62 -1.02
CA HIS A 99 -6.74 10.22 -0.71
C HIS A 99 -6.24 9.80 0.68
N ARG A 100 -7.09 9.89 1.71
CA ARG A 100 -6.74 9.40 3.05
C ARG A 100 -6.40 7.91 3.04
N LEU A 101 -7.18 7.10 2.32
CA LEU A 101 -6.95 5.66 2.23
C LEU A 101 -5.60 5.35 1.57
N GLU A 102 -5.24 6.04 0.47
CA GLU A 102 -3.94 5.89 -0.19
C GLU A 102 -2.77 6.20 0.77
N GLN A 103 -2.88 7.29 1.53
CA GLN A 103 -1.87 7.67 2.51
C GLN A 103 -1.73 6.64 3.63
N ALA A 104 -2.84 6.14 4.17
CA ALA A 104 -2.85 5.14 5.23
C ALA A 104 -2.17 3.85 4.76
N VAL A 105 -2.47 3.42 3.54
CA VAL A 105 -1.86 2.25 2.90
C VAL A 105 -0.35 2.44 2.71
N HIS A 106 0.08 3.60 2.19
CA HIS A 106 1.51 3.87 1.98
C HIS A 106 2.31 3.89 3.29
N LEU A 107 1.72 4.42 4.37
CA LEU A 107 2.33 4.36 5.71
C LEU A 107 2.36 2.93 6.24
N TRP A 108 1.27 2.17 6.08
CA TRP A 108 1.22 0.78 6.48
C TRP A 108 2.28 -0.07 5.75
N PHE A 109 2.55 0.22 4.48
CA PHE A 109 3.58 -0.47 3.69
C PHE A 109 4.96 -0.32 4.30
N LYS A 110 5.28 0.88 4.80
CA LYS A 110 6.54 1.11 5.52
C LYS A 110 6.59 0.34 6.84
N VAL A 111 5.47 0.21 7.56
CA VAL A 111 5.37 -0.65 8.77
C VAL A 111 5.65 -2.10 8.41
N ALA A 112 5.09 -2.58 7.31
CA ALA A 112 5.26 -3.95 6.82
C ALA A 112 6.67 -4.23 6.29
N GLY A 113 7.56 -3.24 6.26
CA GLY A 113 8.93 -3.37 5.77
C GLY A 113 9.09 -3.18 4.28
N ALA A 114 8.05 -2.74 3.56
CA ALA A 114 8.17 -2.35 2.17
C ALA A 114 8.90 -1.01 2.07
N TRP A 115 9.84 -0.89 1.12
CA TRP A 115 10.47 0.38 0.81
C TRP A 115 9.95 0.95 -0.51
N ILE A 116 9.91 2.28 -0.57
CA ILE A 116 9.68 2.99 -1.82
C ILE A 116 10.87 2.75 -2.72
N VAL A 117 10.62 2.37 -3.97
CA VAL A 117 11.65 2.18 -4.99
C VAL A 117 12.55 3.44 -5.06
N PRO A 118 13.85 3.34 -4.71
CA PRO A 118 14.67 4.53 -4.50
C PRO A 118 15.15 5.15 -5.81
N TYR A 119 15.10 4.40 -6.91
CA TYR A 119 15.59 4.80 -8.22
C TYR A 119 14.46 5.27 -9.15
N PRO A 120 14.75 6.14 -10.14
CA PRO A 120 13.79 6.51 -11.18
C PRO A 120 13.33 5.31 -11.99
N CYS A 121 12.10 5.34 -12.47
CA CYS A 121 11.60 4.36 -13.43
C CYS A 121 12.47 4.40 -14.68
N VAL A 122 12.99 3.24 -15.08
CA VAL A 122 13.81 3.07 -16.28
C VAL A 122 13.10 3.49 -17.57
N SER A 123 11.76 3.55 -17.59
CA SER A 123 10.99 3.90 -18.78
C SER A 123 10.56 5.36 -18.84
N CYS A 124 9.97 5.88 -17.76
CA CYS A 124 9.45 7.26 -17.77
C CYS A 124 10.42 8.27 -17.12
N GLY A 125 11.54 7.81 -16.56
CA GLY A 125 12.53 8.65 -15.88
C GLY A 125 12.05 9.29 -14.57
N THR A 126 10.82 9.01 -14.14
CA THR A 126 10.21 9.62 -12.94
C THR A 126 10.44 8.74 -11.73
N ARG A 127 10.65 9.35 -10.55
CA ARG A 127 10.66 8.63 -9.27
C ARG A 127 9.22 8.46 -8.77
N HIS A 128 8.73 7.22 -8.80
CA HIS A 128 7.40 6.88 -8.32
C HIS A 128 7.41 6.69 -6.81
N ARG A 129 6.61 7.48 -6.08
CA ARG A 129 6.52 7.39 -4.60
C ARG A 129 5.55 6.31 -4.13
N GLU A 130 4.77 5.82 -5.08
CA GLU A 130 3.71 4.83 -4.99
C GLU A 130 4.14 3.41 -5.42
N LYS A 131 5.41 3.22 -5.80
CA LYS A 131 5.97 1.90 -6.11
C LYS A 131 6.81 1.41 -4.95
N PHE A 132 6.61 0.16 -4.57
CA PHE A 132 7.19 -0.48 -3.41
C PHE A 132 7.82 -1.82 -3.76
N GLU A 133 8.89 -2.16 -3.06
CA GLU A 133 9.52 -3.48 -3.03
C GLU A 133 9.53 -3.97 -1.57
N PHE A 134 9.51 -5.28 -1.38
CA PHE A 134 9.61 -5.93 -0.07
C PHE A 134 11.00 -6.57 0.06
N ASP A 135 11.50 -6.66 1.29
CA ASP A 135 12.76 -7.38 1.56
C ASP A 135 12.62 -8.86 1.26
N GLU A 136 13.54 -9.40 0.48
CA GLU A 136 13.62 -10.84 0.22
C GLU A 136 13.95 -11.62 1.51
N GLU A 137 14.59 -10.97 2.49
CA GLU A 137 14.94 -11.55 3.80
C GLU A 137 13.80 -11.50 4.82
N ILE A 138 12.69 -10.81 4.51
CA ILE A 138 11.47 -10.97 5.29
C ILE A 138 10.85 -12.30 4.84
N GLU A 139 11.21 -13.38 5.53
CA GLU A 139 10.48 -14.67 5.61
C GLU A 139 9.06 -14.48 6.21
N VAL A 140 8.42 -13.35 5.96
CA VAL A 140 6.97 -13.34 5.88
C VAL A 140 6.67 -13.96 4.53
N ASP A 141 5.67 -14.82 4.49
CA ASP A 141 5.11 -15.52 3.34
C ASP A 141 4.60 -14.53 2.23
N VAL A 142 5.45 -13.63 1.74
CA VAL A 142 5.19 -12.65 0.66
C VAL A 142 5.53 -13.23 -0.71
N THR A 143 6.31 -14.30 -0.77
CA THR A 143 6.69 -14.99 -2.00
C THR A 143 5.54 -15.78 -2.63
N GLU A 144 4.51 -16.15 -1.86
CA GLU A 144 3.31 -16.83 -2.34
C GLU A 144 2.01 -16.14 -1.86
N LEU A 145 1.60 -15.02 -2.48
CA LEU A 145 0.26 -14.41 -2.36
C LEU A 145 -0.20 -13.94 -0.95
N GLY A 146 0.28 -14.50 0.16
CA GLY A 146 -0.20 -14.28 1.52
C GLY A 146 0.07 -12.89 2.06
N GLY A 147 1.23 -12.31 1.75
CA GLY A 147 1.53 -10.92 2.13
C GLY A 147 0.72 -9.86 1.38
N ILE A 148 0.43 -10.10 0.10
CA ILE A 148 -0.41 -9.21 -0.74
C ILE A 148 -1.87 -9.29 -0.31
N GLU A 149 -2.37 -10.51 -0.10
CA GLU A 149 -3.73 -10.72 0.41
C GLU A 149 -3.92 -10.05 1.77
N LYS A 150 -2.92 -10.16 2.66
CA LYS A 150 -2.93 -9.46 3.95
C LYS A 150 -2.90 -7.94 3.78
N ALA A 151 -2.11 -7.41 2.84
CA ALA A 151 -2.11 -5.98 2.50
C ALA A 151 -3.49 -5.49 2.00
N ILE A 152 -4.14 -6.27 1.14
CA ILE A 152 -5.48 -5.98 0.63
C ILE A 152 -6.51 -6.02 1.76
N GLN A 153 -6.47 -7.04 2.62
CA GLN A 153 -7.37 -7.16 3.77
C GLN A 153 -7.22 -5.97 4.73
N ILE A 154 -5.99 -5.56 5.03
CA ILE A 154 -5.73 -4.40 5.90
C ILE A 154 -6.24 -3.11 5.24
N THR A 155 -6.12 -3.00 3.92
CA THR A 155 -6.69 -1.86 3.18
C THR A 155 -8.20 -1.79 3.32
N GLU A 156 -8.90 -2.92 3.24
CA GLU A 156 -10.35 -2.97 3.44
C GLU A 156 -10.73 -2.58 4.87
N ILE A 157 -9.96 -3.00 5.89
CA ILE A 157 -10.16 -2.56 7.28
C ILE A 157 -9.95 -1.05 7.43
N LEU A 158 -8.89 -0.51 6.82
CA LEU A 158 -8.61 0.93 6.85
C LEU A 158 -9.71 1.73 6.17
N ARG A 159 -10.24 1.25 5.03
CA ARG A 159 -11.39 1.86 4.37
C ARG A 159 -12.59 1.91 5.30
N ASP A 160 -12.98 0.77 5.87
CA ASP A 160 -14.18 0.69 6.70
C ASP A 160 -14.12 1.62 7.91
N MET A 161 -12.92 1.93 8.41
CA MET A 161 -12.72 2.91 9.49
C MET A 161 -12.82 4.35 9.04
N ILE A 162 -12.26 4.66 7.87
CA ILE A 162 -12.26 6.02 7.33
C ILE A 162 -13.68 6.39 6.85
N ASP A 163 -14.45 5.42 6.38
CA ASP A 163 -15.80 5.61 5.82
C ASP A 163 -16.93 5.49 6.87
N ALA A 164 -16.63 5.08 8.11
CA ALA A 164 -17.58 4.96 9.23
C ALA A 164 -17.88 6.31 9.91
#